data_AF-A0AAV5TXT0-F1
#
_entry.id   AF-A0AAV5TXT0-F1
#
_cell.length_a   1.000
_cell.length_b   1.000
_cell.length_c   1.000
_cell.angle_alpha   90.00
_cell.angle_beta   90.00
_cell.angle_gamma   90.00
#
_symmetry.space_group_name_H-M   'P 1'
#
loop_
_entity.id
_entity.type
_entity.pdbx_description
1 polymer ?
#
loop_
_entity_poly.entity_id
_entity_poly.type
_entity_poly.pdbx_seq_one_letter_code
_entity_poly.pdbx_strand_id
1 'polypeptide(L)'
;QTTEMTIRARFTEISKFTSAHVLSKPTEFAGLNWRIRLYKKDDHLSFFVKAYKNAATWSCSAIVDYQLISQKDENIIHHISSKMTDVYRKEGYPCWGQNKFISFKDLFDDKKGYVKDDSIIVAAVIKAFPNAQ
;
A
#
# COMPACT_ATOMS: atom_id res chain seq x y z
N GLN A 1 -16.92 4.30 -15.51
CA GLN A 1 -17.23 4.83 -14.18
C GLN A 1 -15.96 4.75 -13.35
N THR A 2 -15.55 5.86 -12.74
CA THR A 2 -14.44 5.83 -11.78
C THR A 2 -14.96 5.28 -10.48
N THR A 3 -14.28 4.27 -9.94
CA THR A 3 -14.64 3.65 -8.66
C THR A 3 -13.49 3.85 -7.69
N GLU A 4 -13.81 3.95 -6.40
CA GLU A 4 -12.85 4.08 -5.32
C GLU A 4 -13.02 2.93 -4.32
N MET A 5 -11.91 2.44 -3.77
CA MET A 5 -11.87 1.38 -2.77
C MET A 5 -10.77 1.66 -1.76
N THR A 6 -11.03 1.39 -0.48
CA THR A 6 -10.01 1.47 0.57
C THR A 6 -9.64 0.09 1.07
N ILE A 7 -8.37 -0.27 0.95
CA ILE A 7 -7.80 -1.46 1.60
C ILE A 7 -7.15 -1.01 2.90
N ARG A 8 -7.67 -1.42 4.05
CA ARG A 8 -7.06 -1.20 5.37
C ARG A 8 -6.48 -2.52 5.89
N ALA A 9 -5.22 -2.51 6.31
CA ALA A 9 -4.53 -3.73 6.74
C ALA A 9 -3.65 -3.49 7.97
N ARG A 10 -3.66 -4.46 8.89
CA ARG A 10 -2.71 -4.54 10.01
C ARG A 10 -1.54 -5.43 9.60
N PHE A 11 -0.33 -4.96 9.87
CA PHE A 11 0.90 -5.74 9.73
C PHE A 11 1.55 -5.84 11.10
N THR A 12 1.97 -7.05 11.48
CA THR A 12 2.63 -7.36 12.76
C THR A 12 4.10 -7.67 12.54
N GLU A 13 4.86 -7.75 13.63
CA GLU A 13 6.29 -8.04 13.62
C GLU A 13 7.10 -7.03 12.78
N ILE A 14 6.73 -5.74 12.87
CA ILE A 14 7.33 -4.67 12.07
C ILE A 14 8.82 -4.52 12.37
N SER A 15 9.23 -4.78 13.60
CA SER A 15 10.64 -4.85 14.01
C SER A 15 11.47 -5.89 13.24
N LYS A 16 10.82 -6.92 12.69
CA LYS A 16 11.45 -8.01 11.92
C LYS A 16 11.44 -7.77 10.41
N PHE A 17 10.90 -6.65 9.93
CA PHE A 17 10.84 -6.37 8.49
C PHE A 17 12.25 -6.28 7.89
N THR A 18 12.46 -7.04 6.82
CA THR A 18 13.68 -7.03 6.01
C THR A 18 13.36 -6.58 4.60
N SER A 19 14.28 -6.78 3.64
CA SER A 19 14.02 -6.59 2.22
C SER A 19 12.97 -7.55 1.65
N ALA A 20 12.63 -8.62 2.38
CA ALA A 20 11.54 -9.53 2.02
C ALA A 20 10.18 -8.83 2.09
N HIS A 21 9.32 -9.11 1.11
CA HIS A 21 8.03 -8.46 0.99
C HIS A 21 6.94 -9.18 1.79
N VAL A 22 6.19 -8.42 2.58
CA VAL A 22 4.99 -8.87 3.29
C VAL A 22 3.76 -8.32 2.59
N LEU A 23 2.74 -9.16 2.39
CA LEU A 23 1.52 -8.80 1.65
C LEU A 23 0.29 -8.84 2.55
N SER A 24 -0.65 -7.91 2.34
CA SER A 24 -2.00 -8.01 2.92
C SER A 24 -2.77 -9.18 2.31
N LYS A 25 -3.98 -9.45 2.82
CA LYS A 25 -4.96 -10.29 2.12
C LYS A 25 -5.32 -9.68 0.74
N PRO A 26 -5.62 -10.51 -0.28
CA PRO A 26 -6.15 -10.02 -1.55
C PRO A 26 -7.52 -9.40 -1.36
N THR A 27 -7.78 -8.32 -2.11
CA THR A 27 -9.09 -7.65 -2.17
C THR A 27 -9.48 -7.49 -3.64
N GLU A 28 -10.64 -8.01 -4.00
CA GLU A 28 -11.16 -7.88 -5.36
C GLU A 28 -11.82 -6.52 -5.56
N PHE A 29 -11.35 -5.79 -6.57
CA PHE A 29 -11.87 -4.49 -6.92
C PHE A 29 -11.55 -4.16 -8.38
N ALA A 30 -12.54 -3.62 -9.11
CA ALA A 30 -12.38 -3.22 -10.51
C ALA A 30 -11.85 -4.35 -11.43
N GLY A 31 -12.22 -5.60 -11.14
CA GLY A 31 -11.82 -6.78 -11.91
C GLY A 31 -10.37 -7.25 -11.69
N LEU A 32 -9.71 -6.74 -10.64
CA LEU A 32 -8.34 -7.07 -10.24
C LEU A 32 -8.30 -7.49 -8.76
N ASN A 33 -7.32 -8.31 -8.42
CA ASN A 33 -6.95 -8.64 -7.05
C ASN A 33 -5.85 -7.68 -6.58
N TRP A 34 -6.17 -6.80 -5.64
CA TRP A 34 -5.29 -5.79 -5.08
C TRP A 34 -4.72 -6.22 -3.72
N ARG A 35 -3.46 -5.89 -3.45
CA ARG A 35 -2.77 -6.17 -2.18
C ARG A 35 -1.85 -5.02 -1.80
N ILE A 36 -1.80 -4.70 -0.51
CA ILE A 36 -0.73 -3.86 0.05
C ILE A 36 0.52 -4.73 0.18
N ARG A 37 1.66 -4.18 -0.24
CA ARG A 37 3.00 -4.77 -0.16
C ARG A 37 3.91 -3.85 0.66
N LEU A 38 4.43 -4.36 1.77
CA LEU A 38 5.38 -3.67 2.61
C LEU A 38 6.72 -4.41 2.66
N TYR A 39 7.81 -3.67 2.84
CA TYR A 39 9.14 -4.21 3.13
C TYR A 39 10.05 -3.09 3.66
N LYS A 40 11.15 -3.48 4.30
CA LYS A 40 12.21 -2.55 4.68
C LYS A 40 13.16 -2.37 3.49
N LYS A 41 13.43 -1.11 3.12
CA LYS A 41 14.48 -0.75 2.17
C LYS A 41 15.36 0.31 2.81
N ASP A 42 16.65 0.01 2.91
CA ASP A 42 17.58 0.78 3.76
C ASP A 42 16.98 0.87 5.17
N ASP A 43 16.72 2.07 5.70
CA ASP A 43 15.99 2.28 6.95
C ASP A 43 14.62 2.95 6.78
N HIS A 44 13.95 2.67 5.66
CA HIS A 44 12.59 3.13 5.41
C HIS A 44 11.63 1.96 5.22
N LEU A 45 10.40 2.15 5.67
CA LEU A 45 9.28 1.34 5.24
C LEU A 45 8.95 1.71 3.80
N SER A 46 9.04 0.75 2.90
CA SER A 46 8.52 0.85 1.54
C SER A 46 7.05 0.42 1.52
N PHE A 47 6.18 1.21 0.90
CA PHE A 47 4.75 0.93 0.78
C PHE A 47 4.34 0.94 -0.69
N PHE A 48 3.97 -0.24 -1.19
CA PHE A 48 3.47 -0.45 -2.54
C PHE A 48 2.08 -1.06 -2.55
N VAL A 49 1.34 -0.81 -3.61
CA VAL A 49 0.13 -1.56 -3.96
C VAL A 49 0.46 -2.46 -5.15
N LYS A 50 0.01 -3.71 -5.10
CA LYS A 50 0.15 -4.70 -6.16
C LYS A 50 -1.21 -5.07 -6.70
N ALA A 51 -1.35 -5.10 -8.02
CA ALA A 51 -2.52 -5.64 -8.71
C ALA A 51 -2.18 -6.97 -9.38
N TYR A 52 -3.17 -7.86 -9.47
CA TYR A 52 -3.06 -9.13 -10.15
C TYR A 52 -4.39 -9.54 -10.78
N LYS A 53 -4.33 -10.18 -11.95
CA LYS A 53 -5.45 -10.90 -12.55
C LYS A 53 -4.91 -12.13 -13.26
N ASN A 54 -5.63 -13.25 -13.13
CA ASN A 54 -5.31 -14.46 -13.88
C ASN A 54 -5.84 -14.34 -15.32
N ALA A 55 -5.16 -13.55 -16.13
CA ALA A 55 -5.45 -13.36 -17.54
C ALA A 55 -4.14 -13.31 -18.34
N ALA A 56 -4.20 -13.59 -19.65
CA ALA A 56 -3.05 -13.50 -20.54
C ALA A 56 -2.47 -12.08 -20.55
N THR A 57 -3.34 -11.08 -20.70
CA THR A 57 -3.01 -9.65 -20.64
C THR A 57 -4.03 -8.91 -19.77
N TRP A 58 -3.57 -7.86 -19.11
CA TRP A 58 -4.43 -6.91 -18.40
C TRP A 58 -3.65 -5.62 -18.14
N SER A 59 -4.38 -4.52 -18.07
CA SER A 59 -3.88 -3.25 -17.56
C SER A 59 -4.98 -2.51 -16.81
N CYS A 60 -4.58 -1.72 -15.82
CA CYS A 60 -5.46 -0.80 -15.12
C CYS A 60 -4.66 0.42 -14.71
N SER A 61 -5.18 1.58 -15.08
CA SER A 61 -4.69 2.84 -14.57
C SER A 61 -5.27 3.07 -13.19
N ALA A 62 -4.49 3.54 -12.23
CA ALA A 62 -4.99 3.87 -10.90
C ALA A 62 -4.22 5.02 -10.26
N ILE A 63 -4.90 5.75 -9.38
CA ILE A 63 -4.28 6.69 -8.44
C ILE A 63 -4.43 6.07 -7.05
N VAL A 64 -3.36 6.10 -6.27
CA VAL A 64 -3.35 5.53 -4.92
C VAL A 64 -2.91 6.58 -3.89
N ASP A 65 -3.69 6.70 -2.82
CA ASP A 65 -3.28 7.41 -1.60
C ASP A 65 -2.81 6.39 -0.56
N TYR A 66 -1.55 6.52 -0.16
CA TYR A 66 -0.89 5.65 0.82
C TYR A 66 -0.99 6.32 2.20
N GLN A 67 -1.58 5.62 3.18
CA GLN A 67 -1.89 6.19 4.49
C GLN A 67 -1.32 5.32 5.61
N LEU A 68 -0.72 5.96 6.60
CA LEU A 68 -0.44 5.39 7.92
C LEU A 68 -1.51 5.88 8.89
N ILE A 69 -2.06 4.97 9.69
CA ILE A 69 -3.16 5.25 10.61
C ILE A 69 -2.66 5.13 12.04
N SER A 70 -2.96 6.15 12.85
CA SER A 70 -2.67 6.18 14.27
C SER A 70 -3.45 5.08 14.98
N GLN A 71 -2.79 4.40 15.92
CA GLN A 71 -3.44 3.39 16.75
C GLN A 71 -3.91 3.92 18.10
N LYS A 72 -3.75 5.23 18.33
CA LYS A 72 -4.25 5.94 19.52
C LYS A 72 -5.66 6.47 19.31
N ASP A 73 -5.93 7.05 18.15
CA ASP A 73 -7.13 7.83 17.85
C ASP A 73 -7.70 7.59 16.43
N GLU A 74 -7.15 6.62 15.68
CA GLU A 74 -7.55 6.26 14.31
C GLU A 74 -7.38 7.35 13.25
N ASN A 75 -6.70 8.45 13.57
CA ASN A 75 -6.45 9.52 12.60
C ASN A 75 -5.42 9.12 11.54
N ILE A 76 -5.56 9.67 10.33
CA ILE A 76 -4.52 9.60 9.29
C ILE A 76 -3.41 10.59 9.68
N ILE A 77 -2.23 10.05 9.89
CA ILE A 77 -1.09 10.73 10.52
C ILE A 77 0.06 10.97 9.55
N HIS A 78 0.14 10.16 8.51
CA HIS A 78 1.09 10.32 7.42
C HIS A 78 0.42 9.83 6.15
N HIS A 79 0.45 10.65 5.10
CA HIS A 79 -0.12 10.29 3.81
C HIS A 79 0.80 10.74 2.68
N ILE A 80 0.88 9.92 1.64
CA ILE A 80 1.53 10.26 0.37
C ILE A 80 0.58 9.85 -0.74
N SER A 81 0.32 10.76 -1.68
CA SER A 81 -0.46 10.47 -2.88
C SER A 81 0.44 10.12 -4.06
N SER A 82 -0.06 9.26 -4.94
CA SER A 82 0.57 9.05 -6.25
C SER A 82 0.60 10.37 -7.01
N LYS A 83 1.77 10.76 -7.53
CA LYS A 83 1.94 12.06 -8.22
C LYS A 83 1.25 12.11 -9.58
N MET A 84 1.03 10.94 -10.18
CA MET A 84 0.39 10.74 -11.47
C MET A 84 -0.40 9.43 -11.46
N THR A 85 -1.17 9.20 -12.51
CA THR A 85 -1.85 7.92 -12.72
C THR A 85 -0.84 6.83 -13.05
N ASP A 86 -0.74 5.84 -12.18
CA ASP A 86 0.12 4.68 -12.35
C ASP A 86 -0.58 3.63 -13.22
N VAL A 87 0.15 3.04 -14.18
CA VAL A 87 -0.37 1.99 -15.06
C VAL A 87 0.09 0.63 -14.56
N TYR A 88 -0.84 -0.10 -13.93
CA TYR A 88 -0.63 -1.48 -13.50
C TYR A 88 -0.83 -2.41 -14.69
N ARG A 89 0.08 -3.36 -14.89
CA ARG A 89 -0.02 -4.35 -15.98
C ARG A 89 0.70 -5.64 -15.61
N LYS A 90 0.29 -6.74 -16.24
CA LYS A 90 0.89 -8.07 -16.01
C LYS A 90 2.40 -8.08 -16.29
N GLU A 91 2.78 -7.54 -17.44
CA GLU A 91 4.17 -7.47 -17.90
C GLU A 91 4.75 -6.10 -17.57
N GLY A 92 5.91 -6.08 -16.91
CA GLY A 92 6.57 -4.85 -16.46
C GLY A 92 6.25 -4.54 -14.99
N TYR A 93 5.24 -3.71 -14.75
CA TYR A 93 4.99 -3.09 -13.43
C TYR A 93 3.62 -3.49 -12.85
N PRO A 94 3.51 -4.64 -12.18
CA PRO A 94 2.27 -5.04 -11.48
C PRO A 94 2.12 -4.34 -10.12
N CYS A 95 3.07 -3.49 -9.73
CA CYS A 95 3.03 -2.74 -8.46
C CYS A 95 3.65 -1.35 -8.59
N TRP A 96 3.07 -0.41 -7.85
CA TRP A 96 3.51 0.99 -7.73
C TRP A 96 3.49 1.42 -6.27
N GLY A 97 4.27 2.45 -5.92
CA GLY A 97 4.40 2.87 -4.52
C GLY A 97 5.60 3.73 -4.19
N GLN A 98 5.85 3.85 -2.89
CA GLN A 98 6.87 4.70 -2.30
C GLN A 98 7.96 3.85 -1.66
N ASN A 99 9.19 3.98 -2.19
CA ASN A 99 10.36 3.32 -1.59
C ASN A 99 10.70 3.87 -0.20
N LYS A 100 10.48 5.17 0.02
CA LYS A 100 10.76 5.87 1.28
C LYS A 100 9.48 6.49 1.80
N PHE A 101 8.50 5.65 2.17
CA PHE A 101 7.23 6.14 2.71
C PHE A 101 7.45 6.80 4.06
N ILE A 102 8.07 6.10 5.00
CA ILE A 102 8.44 6.65 6.31
C ILE A 102 9.75 6.01 6.79
N SER A 103 10.60 6.77 7.48
CA SER A 103 11.80 6.20 8.11
C SER A 103 11.40 5.32 9.30
N PHE A 104 12.14 4.24 9.56
CA PHE A 104 11.87 3.42 10.75
C PHE A 104 12.11 4.19 12.06
N LYS A 105 13.03 5.15 12.06
CA LYS A 105 13.23 6.09 13.18
C LYS A 105 11.96 6.86 13.50
N ASP A 106 11.29 7.41 12.48
CA ASP A 106 10.02 8.10 12.66
C ASP A 106 8.87 7.14 12.95
N LEU A 107 8.91 5.93 12.37
CA LEU A 107 7.88 4.92 12.58
C LEU A 107 7.78 4.49 14.05
N PHE A 108 8.94 4.27 14.68
CA PHE A 108 9.06 3.83 16.07
C PHE A 108 9.17 4.98 17.08
N ASP A 109 8.89 6.23 16.68
CA ASP A 109 8.79 7.33 17.65
C ASP A 109 7.48 7.21 18.45
N ASP A 110 7.59 6.83 19.72
CA ASP A 110 6.46 6.62 20.65
C ASP A 110 5.55 7.86 20.76
N LYS A 111 6.11 9.06 20.58
CA LYS A 111 5.34 10.31 20.59
C LYS A 111 4.34 10.35 19.45
N LYS A 112 4.70 9.76 18.32
CA LYS A 112 3.88 9.73 17.11
C LYS A 112 2.78 8.66 17.16
N GLY A 113 2.96 7.58 17.92
CA GLY A 113 1.90 6.61 18.23
C GLY A 113 1.50 5.69 17.06
N TYR A 114 2.42 5.45 16.15
CA TYR A 114 2.19 4.71 14.91
C TYR A 114 2.21 3.19 15.14
N VAL A 115 3.12 2.76 16.01
CA VAL A 115 3.33 1.35 16.36
C VAL A 115 2.66 1.05 17.70
N LYS A 116 1.96 -0.08 17.75
CA LYS A 116 1.41 -0.67 18.98
C LYS A 116 1.57 -2.18 18.87
N ASP A 117 2.09 -2.82 19.92
CA ASP A 117 2.31 -4.28 19.98
C ASP A 117 3.09 -4.81 18.75
N ASP A 118 4.19 -4.13 18.40
CA ASP A 118 5.02 -4.39 17.21
C ASP A 118 4.23 -4.51 15.89
N SER A 119 3.16 -3.73 15.77
CA SER A 119 2.28 -3.72 14.62
C SER A 119 1.91 -2.31 14.18
N ILE A 120 1.55 -2.15 12.91
CA ILE A 120 1.06 -0.90 12.31
C ILE A 120 -0.26 -1.15 11.57
N ILE A 121 -1.03 -0.08 11.38
CA ILE A 121 -2.20 -0.08 10.49
C ILE A 121 -1.91 0.87 9.33
N VAL A 122 -2.04 0.36 8.11
CA VAL A 122 -1.92 1.14 6.89
C VAL A 122 -3.20 1.05 6.07
N ALA A 123 -3.45 2.05 5.23
CA ALA A 123 -4.49 2.00 4.22
C ALA A 123 -3.99 2.45 2.85
N ALA A 124 -4.58 1.87 1.81
CA ALA A 124 -4.42 2.31 0.44
C ALA A 124 -5.80 2.67 -0.11
N VAL A 125 -6.03 3.93 -0.45
CA VAL A 125 -7.24 4.39 -1.15
C VAL A 125 -6.94 4.33 -2.65
N ILE A 126 -7.63 3.45 -3.35
CA ILE A 126 -7.38 3.13 -4.76
C ILE A 126 -8.53 3.67 -5.59
N LYS A 127 -8.20 4.62 -6.46
CA LYS A 127 -9.09 5.12 -7.50
C LYS A 127 -8.71 4.47 -8.83
N ALA A 128 -9.48 3.48 -9.24
CA ALA A 128 -9.20 2.68 -10.43
C ALA A 128 -9.91 3.23 -11.67
N PHE A 129 -9.20 3.18 -12.79
CA PHE A 129 -9.67 3.51 -14.14
C PHE A 129 -9.43 2.29 -15.04
N PRO A 130 -10.27 1.25 -14.93
CA PRO A 130 -10.18 0.10 -15.82
C PRO A 130 -10.38 0.56 -17.26
N ASN A 131 -9.53 0.08 -18.16
CA ASN A 131 -9.82 0.25 -19.58
C ASN A 131 -11.16 -0.45 -19.86
N ALA A 132 -12.06 0.22 -20.59
CA ALA A 132 -13.23 -0.44 -21.12
C ALA A 132 -12.72 -1.60 -21.98
N GLN A 133 -13.10 -2.83 -21.61
CA GLN A 133 -12.87 -4.00 -22.46
C GLN A 133 -13.76 -3.93 -23.69
#